data_AF-A0A3B8WER2-F1
#
_entry.id   AF-A0A3B8WER2-F1
#
_cell.length_a   1.000
_cell.length_b   1.000
_cell.length_c   1.000
_cell.angle_alpha   90.00
_cell.angle_beta   90.00
_cell.angle_gamma   90.00
#
_symmetry.space_group_name_H-M   'P 1'
#
loop_
_entity.id
_entity.type
_entity.pdbx_description
1 polymer ?
#
loop_
_entity_poly.entity_id
_entity_poly.type
_entity_poly.pdbx_seq_one_letter_code
_entity_poly.pdbx_strand_id
1 'polypeptide(L)'
;ELARTIAAMRGVRNARVHLAIPERSVFIRDAREPTASVFLEVFAGRRPEPEQIRAIVNLVAGSIPMMNRDQVTVVDQNGNLLTGDEVQAETDRMKDQYEYTSRVEERLTRRVASLIGP
;
A
#
# COMPACT_ATOMS: atom_id res chain seq x y z
N GLU A 1 -16.35 -16.28 -4.03
CA GLU A 1 -15.47 -16.24 -5.23
C GLU A 1 -14.27 -15.31 -5.14
N LEU A 2 -14.37 -14.00 -4.88
CA LEU A 2 -13.18 -13.10 -4.86
C LEU A 2 -12.00 -13.61 -4.02
N ALA A 3 -12.26 -14.03 -2.79
CA ALA A 3 -11.26 -14.64 -1.92
C ALA A 3 -10.57 -15.85 -2.55
N ARG A 4 -11.31 -16.71 -3.26
CA ARG A 4 -10.79 -17.89 -3.93
C ARG A 4 -9.90 -17.51 -5.12
N THR A 5 -10.29 -16.51 -5.90
CA THR A 5 -9.49 -16.01 -7.02
C THR A 5 -8.17 -15.40 -6.54
N ILE A 6 -8.20 -14.62 -5.46
CA ILE A 6 -6.98 -14.03 -4.86
C ILE A 6 -6.09 -15.14 -4.28
N ALA A 7 -6.68 -16.14 -3.61
CA ALA A 7 -5.93 -17.28 -3.07
C ALA A 7 -5.28 -18.16 -4.16
N ALA A 8 -5.80 -18.14 -5.39
CA ALA A 8 -5.19 -18.84 -6.53
C ALA A 8 -3.95 -18.11 -7.10
N MET A 9 -3.66 -16.89 -6.67
CA MET A 9 -2.48 -16.15 -7.11
C MET A 9 -1.19 -16.75 -6.53
N ARG A 10 -0.11 -16.67 -7.30
CA ARG A 10 1.20 -17.20 -6.90
C ARG A 10 1.65 -16.58 -5.58
N GLY A 11 2.06 -17.43 -4.63
CA GLY A 11 2.61 -16.99 -3.35
C GLY A 11 1.57 -16.59 -2.29
N VAL A 12 0.28 -16.62 -2.63
CA VAL A 12 -0.81 -16.47 -1.67
C VAL A 12 -1.18 -17.86 -1.15
N ARG A 13 -1.22 -18.01 0.17
CA ARG A 13 -1.68 -19.22 0.85
C ARG A 13 -3.18 -19.16 1.07
N ASN A 14 -3.67 -18.02 1.53
CA ASN A 14 -5.08 -17.80 1.81
C ASN A 14 -5.43 -16.33 1.64
N ALA A 15 -6.69 -16.05 1.36
CA ALA A 15 -7.20 -14.68 1.28
C ALA A 15 -8.59 -14.61 1.87
N ARG A 16 -8.86 -13.53 2.61
CA ARG A 16 -10.19 -13.23 3.16
C ARG A 16 -10.58 -11.83 2.70
N VAL A 17 -11.82 -11.69 2.24
CA VAL A 17 -12.32 -10.42 1.72
C VAL A 17 -13.54 -10.03 2.53
N HIS A 18 -13.48 -8.85 3.13
CA HIS A 18 -14.59 -8.21 3.82
C HIS A 18 -15.10 -7.08 2.95
N LEU A 19 -16.41 -7.11 2.67
CA LEU A 19 -17.08 -6.12 1.83
C LEU A 19 -18.11 -5.39 2.70
N ALA A 20 -18.06 -4.06 2.68
CA ALA A 20 -19.09 -3.21 3.25
C ALA A 20 -19.84 -2.54 2.11
N ILE A 21 -20.96 -3.14 1.71
CA ILE A 21 -21.82 -2.64 0.64
C ILE A 21 -23.04 -1.97 1.28
N PRO A 22 -23.22 -0.65 1.11
CA PRO A 22 -24.38 0.04 1.67
C PRO A 22 -25.67 -0.35 0.93
N GLU A 23 -26.79 -0.34 1.65
CA GLU A 23 -28.10 -0.61 1.08
C GLU A 23 -28.53 0.54 0.16
N ARG A 24 -29.02 0.19 -1.03
CA ARG A 24 -29.58 1.17 -1.97
C ARG A 24 -31.01 1.49 -1.55
N SER A 25 -31.24 2.70 -1.06
CA SER A 25 -32.57 3.19 -0.71
C SER A 25 -32.92 4.42 -1.53
N VAL A 26 -34.14 4.45 -2.10
CA VAL A 26 -34.69 5.59 -2.85
C VAL A 26 -34.91 6.85 -2.00
N PHE A 27 -34.74 6.74 -0.68
CA PHE A 27 -34.93 7.83 0.28
C PHE A 27 -33.63 8.44 0.79
N ILE A 28 -32.47 7.85 0.49
CA ILE A 28 -31.17 8.31 0.99
C ILE A 28 -30.51 9.19 -0.09
N ARG A 29 -30.22 10.46 0.27
CA ARG A 29 -29.54 11.44 -0.61
C ARG A 29 -28.02 11.21 -0.71
N ASP A 30 -27.40 10.69 0.34
CA ASP A 30 -25.97 10.36 0.37
C ASP A 30 -25.75 8.85 0.28
N ALA A 31 -25.56 8.35 -0.94
CA ALA A 31 -25.09 6.99 -1.15
C ALA A 31 -23.64 6.88 -0.69
N ARG A 32 -23.38 6.17 0.41
CA ARG A 32 -22.01 5.85 0.82
C ARG A 32 -21.34 5.01 -0.27
N GLU A 33 -20.05 5.24 -0.51
CA GLU A 33 -19.27 4.38 -1.39
C GLU A 33 -19.06 3.01 -0.74
N PRO A 34 -19.15 1.91 -1.51
CA PRO A 34 -18.81 0.59 -1.00
C PRO A 34 -17.31 0.51 -0.69
N THR A 35 -16.96 -0.16 0.40
CA THR A 35 -15.57 -0.34 0.81
C THR A 35 -15.22 -1.81 0.94
N ALA A 36 -13.92 -2.12 0.82
CA ALA A 36 -13.41 -3.47 0.91
C ALA A 36 -12.11 -3.54 1.73
N SER A 37 -11.98 -4.61 2.51
CA SER A 37 -10.73 -4.97 3.18
C SER A 37 -10.34 -6.39 2.82
N VAL A 38 -9.13 -6.56 2.32
CA VAL A 38 -8.56 -7.83 1.89
C VAL A 38 -7.46 -8.20 2.86
N PHE A 39 -7.64 -9.31 3.56
CA PHE A 39 -6.60 -9.93 4.36
C PHE A 39 -5.89 -10.99 3.52
N LEU A 40 -4.57 -10.88 3.44
CA LEU A 40 -3.71 -11.75 2.66
C LEU A 40 -2.82 -12.57 3.59
N GLU A 41 -2.85 -13.89 3.44
CA GLU A 41 -1.89 -14.79 4.06
C GLU A 41 -0.94 -15.28 2.97
N VAL A 42 0.34 -14.91 3.07
CA VAL A 42 1.38 -15.36 2.12
C VAL A 42 2.25 -16.46 2.72
N PHE A 43 2.89 -17.26 1.85
CA PHE A 43 3.85 -18.26 2.30
C PHE A 43 5.05 -17.61 3.01
N ALA A 44 5.57 -18.29 4.04
CA ALA A 44 6.73 -17.82 4.80
C ALA A 44 7.93 -17.52 3.88
N GLY A 45 8.61 -16.41 4.15
CA GLY A 45 9.76 -15.95 3.35
C GLY A 45 9.39 -15.30 2.01
N ARG A 46 8.11 -15.19 1.67
CA ARG A 46 7.64 -14.42 0.51
C ARG A 46 6.95 -13.14 0.96
N ARG A 47 7.17 -12.07 0.21
CA ARG A 47 6.39 -10.84 0.28
C ARG A 47 5.62 -10.70 -1.04
N PRO A 48 4.36 -10.26 -1.00
CA PRO A 48 3.64 -9.96 -2.22
C PRO A 48 4.30 -8.79 -2.94
N GLU A 49 4.47 -8.92 -4.25
CA GLU A 49 5.06 -7.87 -5.08
C GLU A 49 4.06 -6.71 -5.24
N PRO A 50 4.51 -5.45 -5.37
CA PRO A 50 3.60 -4.30 -5.50
C PRO A 50 2.64 -4.43 -6.70
N GLU A 51 3.10 -5.02 -7.81
CA GLU A 51 2.26 -5.34 -8.96
C GLU A 51 1.12 -6.30 -8.62
N GLN A 52 1.37 -7.30 -7.77
CA GLN A 52 0.37 -8.24 -7.31
C GLN A 52 -0.67 -7.54 -6.42
N ILE A 53 -0.25 -6.62 -5.56
CA ILE A 53 -1.16 -5.81 -4.74
C ILE A 53 -2.05 -4.93 -5.63
N ARG A 54 -1.48 -4.25 -6.63
CA ARG A 54 -2.25 -3.47 -7.60
C ARG A 54 -3.26 -4.33 -8.36
N ALA A 55 -2.89 -5.54 -8.76
CA ALA A 55 -3.79 -6.48 -9.41
C ALA A 55 -4.96 -6.89 -8.49
N ILE A 56 -4.70 -7.16 -7.20
CA ILE A 56 -5.74 -7.48 -6.21
C ILE A 56 -6.70 -6.31 -6.05
N VAL A 57 -6.17 -5.09 -5.87
CA VAL A 57 -6.99 -3.87 -5.72
C VAL A 57 -7.89 -3.67 -6.94
N ASN A 58 -7.32 -3.77 -8.15
CA ASN A 58 -8.07 -3.61 -9.39
C ASN A 58 -9.14 -4.69 -9.57
N LEU A 59 -8.84 -5.94 -9.20
CA LEU A 59 -9.78 -7.05 -9.27
C LEU A 59 -10.98 -6.81 -8.34
N VAL A 60 -10.74 -6.40 -7.09
CA VAL A 60 -11.79 -6.17 -6.11
C VAL A 60 -12.63 -4.94 -6.50
N ALA A 61 -12.00 -3.81 -6.81
CA ALA A 61 -12.69 -2.59 -7.21
C ALA A 61 -13.52 -2.80 -8.50
N GLY A 62 -12.97 -3.54 -9.48
CA GLY A 62 -13.69 -3.85 -10.71
C GLY A 62 -14.84 -4.85 -10.54
N SER A 63 -14.86 -5.61 -9.45
CA SER A 63 -15.89 -6.62 -9.18
C SER A 63 -17.11 -6.06 -8.44
N ILE A 64 -16.99 -4.87 -7.84
CA ILE A 64 -18.08 -4.25 -7.07
C ILE A 64 -18.49 -2.94 -7.76
N PRO A 65 -19.79 -2.77 -8.11
CA PRO A 65 -20.27 -1.55 -8.75
C PRO A 65 -20.03 -0.32 -7.87
N MET A 66 -19.54 0.77 -8.49
CA MET A 66 -19.30 2.07 -7.84
C MET A 66 -18.25 2.03 -6.72
N MET A 67 -17.35 1.04 -6.72
CA MET A 67 -16.22 0.98 -5.80
C MET A 67 -15.00 1.67 -6.41
N ASN A 68 -14.45 2.67 -5.71
CA ASN A 68 -13.17 3.28 -6.06
C ASN A 68 -12.01 2.40 -5.56
N ARG A 69 -10.87 2.46 -6.26
CA ARG A 69 -9.65 1.71 -5.86
C ARG A 69 -9.14 2.12 -4.49
N ASP A 70 -9.31 3.40 -4.14
CA ASP A 70 -8.90 3.97 -2.87
C ASP A 70 -9.73 3.44 -1.69
N GLN A 71 -10.88 2.83 -1.95
CA GLN A 71 -11.75 2.20 -0.94
C GLN A 71 -11.40 0.72 -0.70
N VAL A 72 -10.33 0.21 -1.32
CA VAL A 72 -9.83 -1.15 -1.14
C VAL A 72 -8.54 -1.12 -0.34
N THR A 73 -8.56 -1.75 0.83
CA THR A 73 -7.39 -1.89 1.70
C THR A 73 -6.88 -3.33 1.65
N VAL A 74 -5.57 -3.52 1.55
CA VAL A 74 -4.95 -4.85 1.60
C VAL A 74 -3.99 -4.92 2.78
N VAL A 75 -4.14 -5.93 3.62
CA VAL A 75 -3.32 -6.15 4.82
C VAL A 75 -2.72 -7.55 4.80
N ASP A 76 -1.51 -7.70 5.36
CA ASP A 76 -0.82 -8.98 5.50
C ASP A 76 -1.08 -9.66 6.86
N GLN A 77 -0.61 -10.89 7.01
CA GLN A 77 -0.72 -11.66 8.27
C GLN A 77 0.09 -11.09 9.44
N ASN A 78 1.01 -10.15 9.19
CA ASN A 78 1.83 -9.49 10.20
C ASN A 78 1.23 -8.12 10.61
N GLY A 79 0.10 -7.72 10.03
CA GLY A 79 -0.55 -6.44 10.29
C GLY A 79 -0.01 -5.27 9.45
N ASN A 80 0.82 -5.53 8.43
CA ASN A 80 1.30 -4.50 7.52
C ASN A 80 0.22 -4.15 6.51
N LEU A 81 -0.03 -2.85 6.35
CA LEU A 81 -0.87 -2.34 5.28
C LEU A 81 -0.06 -2.35 3.98
N LEU A 82 -0.50 -3.13 3.00
CA LEU A 82 0.18 -3.30 1.71
C LEU A 82 -0.27 -2.29 0.65
N THR A 83 -1.42 -1.66 0.87
CA THR A 83 -1.97 -0.58 0.04
C THR A 83 -1.50 0.78 0.54
N GLY A 84 -1.01 1.65 -0.34
CA GLY A 84 -0.49 2.98 0.02
C GLY A 84 1.00 3.01 0.37
N ASP A 85 1.61 1.84 0.60
CA ASP A 85 3.04 1.70 0.88
C ASP A 85 3.93 2.14 -0.28
N GLU A 86 3.47 2.13 -1.55
CA GLU A 86 4.30 2.59 -2.67
C GLU A 86 4.66 4.08 -2.55
N VAL A 87 3.68 4.93 -2.23
CA VAL A 87 3.89 6.38 -2.12
C VAL A 87 4.65 6.71 -0.84
N GLN A 88 4.34 6.03 0.26
CA GLN A 88 5.03 6.22 1.54
C GLN A 88 6.49 5.73 1.46
N ALA A 89 6.73 4.54 0.89
CA ALA A 89 8.08 3.99 0.74
C ALA A 89 8.93 4.76 -0.27
N GLU A 90 8.34 5.32 -1.33
CA GLU A 90 9.06 6.20 -2.25
C GLU A 90 9.42 7.54 -1.59
N THR A 91 8.48 8.11 -0.83
CA THR A 91 8.71 9.34 -0.04
C THR A 91 9.79 9.12 1.03
N ASP A 92 9.76 7.99 1.72
CA ASP A 92 10.72 7.65 2.76
C ASP A 92 12.12 7.39 2.17
N ARG A 93 12.22 6.73 1.00
CA ARG A 93 13.48 6.59 0.26
C ARG A 93 14.04 7.93 -0.20
N MET A 94 13.20 8.86 -0.67
CA MET A 94 13.65 10.20 -1.07
C MET A 94 14.16 11.00 0.13
N LYS A 95 13.52 10.89 1.31
CA LYS A 95 13.99 11.52 2.55
C LYS A 95 15.34 10.98 2.98
N ASP A 96 15.53 9.66 2.96
CA ASP A 96 16.81 9.03 3.30
C ASP A 96 17.94 9.52 2.40
N GLN A 97 17.67 9.68 1.09
CA GLN A 97 18.66 10.17 0.14
C GLN A 97 19.03 11.63 0.36
N TYR A 98 18.05 12.49 0.67
CA TYR A 98 18.28 13.90 1.00
C TYR A 98 19.09 14.07 2.29
N GLU A 99 18.74 13.32 3.35
CA GLU A 99 19.49 13.34 4.61
C GLU A 99 20.96 12.91 4.42
N TYR A 100 21.18 11.87 3.60
CA TYR A 100 22.54 11.42 3.29
C TYR A 100 23.35 12.52 2.59
N THR A 101 22.78 13.18 1.58
CA THR A 101 23.45 14.27 0.87
C THR A 101 23.76 15.45 1.78
N SER A 102 22.82 15.88 2.63
CA SER A 102 23.04 16.99 3.56
C SER A 102 24.14 16.68 4.58
N ARG A 103 24.22 15.44 5.10
CA ARG A 103 25.29 15.02 6.02
C ARG A 103 26.66 15.01 5.33
N VAL A 104 26.72 14.62 4.06
CA VAL A 104 27.96 14.64 3.26
C VAL A 104 28.40 16.07 3.02
N GLU A 105 27.48 16.96 2.61
CA GLU A 105 27.75 18.39 2.42
C GLU A 105 28.24 19.06 3.70
N GLU A 106 27.57 18.82 4.83
CA GLU A 106 27.97 19.40 6.12
C GLU A 106 29.38 18.97 6.54
N ARG A 107 29.73 17.69 6.30
CA ARG A 107 31.08 17.17 6.53
C ARG A 107 32.10 17.83 5.60
N LEU A 108 31.74 18.09 4.34
CA LEU A 108 32.61 18.76 3.37
C LEU A 108 32.86 20.21 3.77
N THR A 109 31.82 20.95 4.14
CA THR A 109 31.91 22.35 4.60
C THR A 109 32.76 22.47 5.86
N ARG A 110 32.59 21.57 6.84
CA ARG A 110 33.44 21.55 8.04
C ARG A 110 34.91 21.31 7.71
N ARG A 111 35.22 20.43 6.76
CA ARG A 111 36.60 20.19 6.31
C ARG A 111 37.19 21.40 5.59
N VAL A 112 36.44 22.03 4.70
CA VAL A 112 36.89 23.25 4.00
C VAL A 112 37.12 24.38 5.00
N ALA A 113 36.20 24.59 5.94
CA ALA A 113 36.37 25.59 7.00
C ALA A 113 37.62 25.32 7.86
N SER A 114 37.96 24.06 8.13
CA SER A 114 39.19 23.71 8.88
C SER A 114 40.50 23.91 8.11
N LEU A 115 40.44 24.05 6.78
CA LEU A 115 41.62 24.31 5.94
C LEU A 115 41.83 25.80 5.66
N ILE A 116 40.81 26.63 5.92
CA ILE A 116 40.79 28.07 5.57
C ILE A 116 40.61 28.96 6.83
N GLY A 117 40.22 28.40 7.98
CA GLY A 117 40.30 29.06 9.28
C GLY A 117 41.76 29.16 9.77
N PRO A 118 42.14 30.25 10.44
CA PRO A 118 43.53 30.68 10.65
C PRO A 118 44.40 29.67 11.41
#